data_AF-A0A8T5BJW1-F1
#
_entry.id   AF-A0A8T5BJW1-F1
#
_cell.length_a   1.000
_cell.length_b   1.000
_cell.length_c   1.000
_cell.angle_alpha   90.00
_cell.angle_beta   90.00
_cell.angle_gamma   90.00
#
_symmetry.space_group_name_H-M   'P 1'
#
loop_
_entity.id
_entity.type
_entity.pdbx_description
1 polymer ?
#
loop_
_entity_poly.entity_id
_entity_poly.type
_entity_poly.pdbx_seq_one_letter_code
_entity_poly.pdbx_strand_id
1 'polypeptide(L)'
;MSVRQRALRCRIWFKALNSAERAILTLAPRCVDAVKSPLLVDAVAKIIVKIKEALRSPLERFRSQVAVPLAERISRVAQNWGNTQAKDWAFDKGFIQYLAVCKFNDVTVFR
;
A
#
# COMPACT_ATOMS: atom_id res chain seq x y z
N MET A 1 1.20 -16.03 -4.18
CA MET A 1 2.18 -15.80 -3.08
C MET A 1 1.44 -15.34 -1.84
N SER A 2 1.52 -16.10 -0.74
CA SER A 2 0.88 -15.66 0.52
C SER A 2 1.64 -14.48 1.13
N VAL A 3 0.93 -13.61 1.87
CA VAL A 3 1.53 -12.45 2.56
C VAL A 3 2.71 -12.89 3.45
N ARG A 4 2.57 -14.06 4.09
CA ARG A 4 3.60 -14.68 4.93
C ARG A 4 4.89 -15.01 4.15
N GLN A 5 4.77 -15.65 2.99
CA GLN A 5 5.93 -15.99 2.14
C GLN A 5 6.70 -14.74 1.71
N ARG A 6 5.98 -13.68 1.32
CA ARG A 6 6.59 -12.41 0.91
C ARG A 6 7.28 -11.73 2.10
N ALA A 7 6.64 -11.72 3.28
CA ALA A 7 7.21 -11.13 4.49
C ALA A 7 8.49 -11.83 4.97
N LEU A 8 8.56 -13.16 4.86
CA LEU A 8 9.77 -13.94 5.18
C LEU A 8 10.91 -13.63 4.20
N ARG A 9 10.62 -13.64 2.90
CA ARG A 9 11.61 -13.37 1.85
C ARG A 9 12.21 -11.97 1.93
N CYS A 10 11.40 -10.96 2.25
CA CYS A 10 11.86 -9.58 2.44
C CYS A 10 12.45 -9.33 3.85
N ARG A 11 12.62 -10.37 4.69
CA ARG A 11 13.05 -10.29 6.10
C ARG A 11 12.18 -9.40 7.01
N ILE A 12 11.04 -8.93 6.52
CA ILE A 12 10.09 -8.07 7.25
C ILE A 12 9.46 -8.82 8.43
N TRP A 13 9.28 -10.13 8.30
CA TRP A 13 8.79 -10.97 9.40
C TRP A 13 9.61 -10.81 10.68
N PHE A 14 10.93 -10.62 10.56
CA PHE A 14 11.83 -10.48 11.71
C PHE A 14 12.12 -9.02 12.07
N LYS A 15 12.08 -8.11 11.10
CA LYS A 15 12.39 -6.68 11.31
C LYS A 15 11.19 -5.87 11.80
N ALA A 16 9.99 -6.13 11.28
CA ALA A 16 8.81 -5.32 11.55
C ALA A 16 7.92 -5.89 12.67
N LEU A 17 7.95 -7.21 12.89
CA LEU A 17 7.11 -7.86 13.91
C LEU A 17 7.87 -8.16 15.19
N ASN A 18 7.22 -7.92 16.33
CA ASN A 18 7.72 -8.32 17.64
C ASN A 18 7.43 -9.82 17.92
N SER A 19 7.95 -10.35 19.04
CA SER A 19 7.78 -11.75 19.42
C SER A 19 6.32 -12.17 19.57
N ALA A 20 5.49 -11.33 20.21
CA ALA A 20 4.07 -11.60 20.43
C ALA A 20 3.27 -11.62 19.12
N GLU A 21 3.48 -10.67 18.22
CA GLU A 21 2.81 -10.60 16.92
C GLU A 21 3.11 -11.84 16.07
N ARG A 22 4.35 -12.31 16.08
CA ARG A 22 4.75 -13.56 15.39
C ARG A 22 4.11 -14.78 16.04
N ALA A 23 4.02 -14.82 17.36
CA ALA A 23 3.37 -15.91 18.09
C ALA A 23 1.88 -15.98 17.74
N ILE A 24 1.17 -14.84 17.76
CA ILE A 24 -0.24 -14.75 17.39
C ILE A 24 -0.48 -15.28 15.97
N LEU A 25 0.30 -14.83 14.98
CA LEU A 25 0.14 -15.31 13.59
C LEU A 25 0.50 -16.79 13.39
N THR A 26 1.31 -17.36 14.29
CA THR A 26 1.71 -18.78 14.22
C THR A 26 0.71 -19.68 14.95
N LEU A 27 0.16 -19.21 16.06
CA LEU A 27 -0.76 -19.96 16.92
C LEU A 27 -2.21 -19.86 16.45
N ALA A 28 -2.67 -18.69 15.99
CA ALA A 28 -4.06 -18.49 15.55
C ALA A 28 -4.55 -19.60 14.58
N PRO A 29 -3.87 -19.90 13.47
CA PRO A 29 -4.32 -20.96 12.55
C PRO A 29 -4.10 -22.38 13.08
N ARG A 30 -3.35 -22.57 14.18
CA ARG A 30 -3.14 -23.89 14.81
C ARG A 30 -4.18 -24.19 15.88
N CYS A 31 -4.68 -23.16 16.54
CA CYS A 31 -5.62 -23.30 17.65
C CYS A 31 -7.08 -23.19 17.21
N VAL A 32 -7.37 -22.55 16.07
CA VAL A 32 -8.74 -22.34 15.58
C VAL A 32 -8.81 -22.39 14.06
N ASP A 33 -9.72 -23.22 13.54
CA ASP A 33 -10.04 -23.28 12.11
C ASP A 33 -10.68 -21.96 11.61
N ALA A 34 -11.48 -21.32 12.48
CA ALA A 34 -12.05 -20.01 12.25
C ALA A 34 -12.03 -19.17 13.53
N VAL A 35 -11.45 -17.98 13.45
CA VAL A 35 -11.39 -17.05 14.59
C VAL A 35 -12.79 -16.44 14.79
N LYS A 36 -13.51 -16.87 15.82
CA LYS A 36 -14.83 -16.34 16.19
C LYS A 36 -14.74 -15.09 17.09
N SER A 37 -13.62 -14.89 17.77
CA SER A 37 -13.43 -13.74 18.68
C SER A 37 -13.12 -12.47 17.90
N PRO A 38 -13.93 -11.40 18.02
CA PRO A 38 -13.71 -10.15 17.29
C PRO A 38 -12.39 -9.48 17.69
N LEU A 39 -11.97 -9.59 18.95
CA LEU A 39 -10.71 -9.05 19.44
C LEU A 39 -9.51 -9.72 18.75
N LEU A 40 -9.56 -11.04 18.55
CA LEU A 40 -8.48 -11.76 17.89
C LEU A 40 -8.46 -11.47 16.38
N VAL A 41 -9.63 -11.31 15.74
CA VAL A 41 -9.72 -10.87 14.35
C VAL A 41 -9.07 -9.50 14.18
N ASP A 42 -9.42 -8.53 15.02
CA ASP A 42 -8.86 -7.18 14.97
C ASP A 42 -7.34 -7.17 15.21
N ALA A 43 -6.86 -7.93 16.20
CA ALA A 43 -5.43 -8.09 16.45
C ALA A 43 -4.68 -8.66 15.23
N VAL A 44 -5.20 -9.74 14.63
CA VAL A 44 -4.61 -10.34 13.42
C VAL A 44 -4.64 -9.37 12.25
N ALA A 45 -5.76 -8.65 12.05
CA ALA A 45 -5.90 -7.66 10.98
C ALA A 45 -4.87 -6.54 11.11
N LYS A 46 -4.68 -5.99 12.32
CA LYS A 46 -3.66 -4.97 12.61
C LYS A 46 -2.24 -5.46 12.27
N ILE A 47 -1.91 -6.70 12.63
CA ILE A 47 -0.61 -7.29 12.30
C ILE A 47 -0.45 -7.43 10.78
N ILE A 48 -1.49 -7.89 10.07
CA ILE A 48 -1.45 -8.02 8.61
C ILE A 48 -1.27 -6.66 7.93
N VAL A 49 -1.96 -5.62 8.41
CA VAL A 49 -1.80 -4.24 7.91
C VAL A 49 -0.36 -3.77 8.11
N LYS A 50 0.22 -4.00 9.30
CA LYS A 50 1.62 -3.67 9.60
C LYS A 50 2.60 -4.36 8.64
N ILE A 51 2.39 -5.63 8.33
CA ILE A 51 3.20 -6.37 7.35
C ILE A 51 3.06 -5.77 5.95
N LYS A 52 1.83 -5.48 5.51
CA LYS A 52 1.58 -4.88 4.19
C LYS A 52 2.25 -3.52 4.07
N GLU A 53 2.22 -2.71 5.12
CA GLU A 53 2.81 -1.37 5.14
C GLU A 53 4.35 -1.41 5.12
N ALA A 54 4.94 -2.37 5.83
CA ALA A 54 6.37 -2.63 5.78
C ALA A 54 6.82 -3.19 4.42
N LEU A 55 5.92 -3.89 3.70
CA LEU A 55 6.16 -4.44 2.36
C LEU A 55 6.01 -3.42 1.24
N ARG A 56 5.42 -2.24 1.50
CA ARG A 56 5.23 -1.22 0.48
C ARG A 56 6.57 -0.74 -0.07
N SER A 57 6.70 -0.73 -1.39
CA SER A 57 7.87 -0.15 -2.03
C SER A 57 7.89 1.38 -1.86
N PRO A 58 9.07 2.04 -1.97
CA PRO A 58 9.15 3.49 -1.97
C PRO A 58 8.24 4.13 -3.04
N LEU A 59 8.16 3.51 -4.21
CA LEU A 59 7.27 3.93 -5.29
C LEU A 59 5.79 3.79 -4.92
N GLU A 60 5.39 2.69 -4.25
CA GLU A 60 4.00 2.54 -3.80
C GLU A 60 3.61 3.59 -2.76
N ARG A 61 4.52 3.93 -1.83
CA ARG A 61 4.32 5.02 -0.88
C ARG A 61 4.21 6.37 -1.59
N PHE A 62 5.14 6.65 -2.50
CA PHE A 62 5.12 7.87 -3.31
C PHE A 62 3.84 8.00 -4.14
N ARG A 63 3.39 6.90 -4.74
CA ARG A 63 2.13 6.87 -5.49
C ARG A 63 0.95 7.29 -4.61
N SER A 64 0.83 6.72 -3.41
CA SER A 64 -0.27 7.06 -2.49
C SER A 64 -0.20 8.49 -1.95
N GLN A 65 1.00 9.01 -1.70
CA GLN A 65 1.18 10.31 -1.05
C GLN A 65 1.26 11.49 -2.02
N VAL A 66 1.76 11.25 -3.24
CA VAL A 66 2.09 12.31 -4.20
C VAL A 66 1.31 12.13 -5.50
N ALA A 67 1.35 10.94 -6.11
CA ALA A 67 0.77 10.76 -7.44
C ALA A 67 -0.76 10.82 -7.45
N VAL A 68 -1.44 10.31 -6.42
CA VAL A 68 -2.91 10.40 -6.31
C VAL A 68 -3.39 11.85 -6.18
N PRO A 69 -2.89 12.67 -5.21
CA PRO A 69 -3.24 14.09 -5.15
C PRO A 69 -2.87 14.86 -6.41
N LEU A 70 -1.75 14.49 -7.06
CA LEU A 70 -1.33 15.11 -8.31
C LEU A 70 -2.31 14.81 -9.46
N ALA A 71 -2.77 13.56 -9.58
CA ALA A 71 -3.76 13.16 -10.58
C ALA A 71 -5.08 13.92 -10.40
N GLU A 72 -5.55 14.06 -9.15
CA GLU A 72 -6.74 14.85 -8.83
C GLU A 72 -6.58 16.33 -9.23
N ARG A 73 -5.40 16.91 -8.96
CA ARG A 73 -5.14 18.30 -9.31
C ARG A 73 -5.10 18.52 -10.82
N ILE A 74 -4.42 17.63 -11.56
CA ILE A 74 -4.36 17.70 -13.03
C ILE A 74 -5.75 17.51 -13.64
N SER A 75 -6.51 16.52 -13.15
CA SER A 75 -7.90 16.29 -13.53
C SER A 75 -8.77 17.54 -13.36
N ARG A 76 -8.62 18.26 -12.24
CA ARG A 76 -9.37 19.49 -11.97
C ARG A 76 -8.99 20.63 -12.90
N VAL A 77 -7.70 20.77 -13.21
CA VAL A 77 -7.23 21.79 -14.18
C VAL A 77 -7.82 21.52 -15.57
N ALA A 78 -7.80 20.27 -16.03
CA ALA A 78 -8.38 19.91 -17.32
C ALA A 78 -9.91 20.11 -17.37
N GLN A 79 -10.62 19.83 -16.27
CA GLN A 79 -12.05 20.16 -16.15
C GLN A 79 -12.31 21.67 -16.28
N ASN A 80 -11.49 22.49 -15.62
CA ASN A 80 -11.61 23.95 -15.72
C ASN A 80 -11.33 24.49 -17.13
N TRP A 81 -10.60 23.73 -17.96
CA TRP A 81 -10.37 24.06 -19.37
C TRP A 81 -11.47 23.56 -20.31
N GLY A 82 -12.55 22.98 -19.77
CA GLY A 82 -13.70 22.50 -20.53
C GLY A 82 -13.71 20.99 -20.81
N ASN A 83 -12.68 20.24 -20.39
CA ASN A 83 -12.67 18.79 -20.52
C ASN A 83 -13.33 18.12 -19.30
N THR A 84 -14.65 17.96 -19.34
CA THR A 84 -15.44 17.35 -18.27
C THR A 84 -15.09 15.88 -18.02
N GLN A 85 -14.65 15.15 -19.04
CA GLN A 85 -14.23 13.73 -18.93
C GLN A 85 -12.93 13.57 -18.14
N ALA A 86 -12.14 14.63 -17.97
CA ALA A 86 -10.90 14.57 -17.21
C ALA A 86 -11.12 14.22 -15.73
N LYS A 87 -12.35 14.29 -15.21
CA LYS A 87 -12.72 13.80 -13.87
C LYS A 87 -12.32 12.35 -13.64
N ASP A 88 -12.42 11.51 -14.67
CA ASP A 88 -12.15 10.07 -14.57
C ASP A 88 -10.65 9.78 -14.43
N TRP A 89 -9.78 10.70 -14.85
CA TRP A 89 -8.32 10.55 -14.75
C TRP A 89 -7.85 10.44 -13.29
N ALA A 90 -8.55 11.09 -12.36
CA ALA A 90 -8.26 10.99 -10.94
C ALA A 90 -8.44 9.56 -10.38
N PHE A 91 -9.21 8.72 -11.07
CA PHE A 91 -9.48 7.33 -10.69
C PHE A 91 -8.78 6.31 -11.61
N ASP A 92 -8.19 6.78 -12.71
CA ASP A 92 -7.45 5.95 -13.64
C ASP A 92 -6.12 5.48 -13.02
N LYS A 93 -6.04 4.18 -12.75
CA LYS A 93 -4.84 3.55 -12.15
C LYS A 93 -3.62 3.65 -13.06
N GLY A 94 -3.80 3.58 -14.38
CA GLY A 94 -2.73 3.73 -15.36
C GLY A 94 -2.18 5.14 -15.35
N PHE A 95 -3.05 6.14 -15.33
CA PHE A 95 -2.68 7.55 -15.23
C PHE A 95 -1.93 7.87 -13.93
N ILE A 96 -2.45 7.43 -12.79
CA ILE A 96 -1.78 7.61 -11.49
C ILE A 96 -0.41 6.91 -11.46
N GLN A 97 -0.32 5.69 -12.02
CA GLN A 97 0.93 4.95 -12.08
C GLN A 97 1.96 5.65 -12.98
N TYR A 98 1.53 6.18 -14.13
CA TYR A 98 2.37 6.97 -15.02
C TYR A 98 2.94 8.19 -14.31
N LEU A 99 2.08 9.00 -13.67
CA LEU A 99 2.50 10.17 -12.90
C LEU A 99 3.46 9.79 -11.75
N ALA A 100 3.19 8.69 -11.05
CA ALA A 100 4.06 8.20 -9.99
C ALA A 100 5.47 7.88 -10.52
N VAL A 101 5.58 7.14 -11.63
CA VAL A 101 6.88 6.76 -12.20
C VAL A 101 7.61 8.00 -12.74
N CYS A 102 6.92 8.86 -13.48
CA CYS A 102 7.52 10.09 -14.02
C CYS A 102 8.07 10.96 -12.90
N LYS A 103 7.28 11.25 -11.86
CA LYS A 103 7.71 12.14 -10.78
C LYS A 103 8.68 11.50 -9.79
N PHE A 104 8.61 10.20 -9.58
CA PHE A 104 9.58 9.48 -8.76
C PHE A 104 10.98 9.46 -9.41
N ASN A 105 11.03 9.43 -10.75
CA ASN A 105 12.27 9.46 -11.53
C ASN A 105 12.76 10.88 -11.86
N ASP A 106 11.94 11.92 -11.65
CA ASP A 106 12.24 13.35 -11.87
C ASP A 106 13.24 13.90 -10.82
N VAL A 107 14.17 13.06 -10.35
CA VAL A 107 15.22 13.45 -9.42
C VAL A 107 16.19 14.36 -10.17
N THR A 108 16.32 15.58 -9.66
CA THR A 108 17.08 16.74 -10.14
C THR A 108 18.60 16.54 -10.27
N VAL A 109 19.09 15.31 -10.44
CA VAL A 109 20.53 15.00 -10.59
C VAL A 109 21.02 15.22 -12.02
N PHE A 110 20.12 15.31 -13.00
CA PHE A 110 20.47 15.48 -14.43
C PHE A 110 20.01 16.82 -15.01
N ARG A 111 19.95 17.88 -14.20
CA ARG A 111 19.71 19.24 -14.69
C ARG A 111 20.99 20.06 -14.63
#